data_AF-A0A8T3PEL8-F1
#
_entry.id   AF-A0A8T3PEL8-F1
#
_cell.length_a   1.000
_cell.length_b   1.000
_cell.length_c   1.000
_cell.angle_alpha   90.00
_cell.angle_beta   90.00
_cell.angle_gamma   90.00
#
_symmetry.space_group_name_H-M   'P 1'
#
loop_
_entity.id
_entity.type
_entity.pdbx_description
1 polymer ?
#
loop_
_entity_poly.entity_id
_entity_poly.type
_entity_poly.pdbx_seq_one_letter_code
_entity_poly.pdbx_strand_id
1 'polypeptide(L)' 'MVDHWHRDESEMRAWLGTLTDDELAAPPPDERAGETPLWVFLIHIVEHGVTELSDAAVLLRRAGEPTGALTFLDFFDTKG' A
#
# COMPACT_ATOMS: atom_id res chain seq x y z
N MET A 1 -5.54 15.70 7.86
CA MET A 1 -4.79 14.72 7.05
C MET A 1 -4.44 13.48 7.87
N VAL A 2 -3.69 13.61 8.98
CA VAL A 2 -3.34 12.46 9.85
C VAL A 2 -4.58 11.72 10.40
N ASP A 3 -5.58 12.45 10.90
CA ASP A 3 -6.80 11.82 11.43
C ASP A 3 -7.63 11.10 10.37
N HIS A 4 -7.58 11.60 9.12
CA HIS A 4 -8.25 10.96 8.00
C HIS A 4 -7.51 9.69 7.59
N TRP A 5 -6.18 9.76 7.51
CA TRP A 5 -5.34 8.58 7.28
C TRP A 5 -5.60 7.48 8.30
N HIS A 6 -5.61 7.79 9.60
CA HIS A 6 -5.83 6.79 10.63
C HIS A 6 -7.21 6.13 10.55
N ARG A 7 -8.24 6.89 10.16
CA ARG A 7 -9.57 6.33 9.94
C ARG A 7 -9.55 5.36 8.76
N ASP A 8 -9.07 5.82 7.62
CA ASP A 8 -9.06 5.03 6.38
C ASP A 8 -8.20 3.76 6.55
N GLU A 9 -7.06 3.87 7.22
CA GLU A 9 -6.21 2.73 7.57
C GLU A 9 -6.96 1.73 8.47
N SER A 10 -7.67 2.21 9.49
CA SER A 10 -8.43 1.34 10.40
C SER A 10 -9.57 0.62 9.67
N GLU A 11 -10.30 1.33 8.81
CA GLU A 11 -11.39 0.76 8.02
C GLU A 11 -10.87 -0.28 7.02
N MET A 12 -9.78 0.04 6.30
CA MET A 12 -9.12 -0.89 5.38
C MET A 12 -8.63 -2.14 6.11
N ARG A 13 -7.97 -2.00 7.27
CA ARG A 13 -7.48 -3.14 8.05
C ARG A 13 -8.61 -4.03 8.55
N ALA A 14 -9.71 -3.42 9.00
CA ALA A 14 -10.90 -4.17 9.41
C ALA A 14 -11.48 -4.96 8.24
N TRP A 15 -11.61 -4.34 7.06
CA TRP A 15 -12.09 -4.99 5.84
C TRP A 15 -11.16 -6.13 5.39
N LEU A 16 -9.84 -5.90 5.32
CA LEU A 16 -8.86 -6.94 4.98
C LEU A 16 -8.97 -8.15 5.92
N GLY A 17 -9.25 -7.92 7.21
CA GLY A 17 -9.44 -8.98 8.21
C GLY A 17 -10.71 -9.81 8.03
N THR A 18 -11.64 -9.38 7.17
CA THR A 18 -12.86 -10.14 6.84
C THR A 18 -12.74 -10.99 5.58
N LEU A 19 -11.72 -10.75 4.75
CA LEU A 19 -11.58 -11.42 3.46
C LEU A 19 -11.29 -12.91 3.62
N THR A 20 -12.04 -13.72 2.88
CA THR A 20 -11.86 -15.16 2.74
C THR A 20 -11.03 -15.50 1.50
N ASP A 21 -10.48 -16.72 1.44
CA ASP A 21 -9.74 -17.19 0.26
C ASP A 21 -10.59 -17.18 -1.02
N ASP A 22 -11.89 -17.50 -0.90
CA ASP A 22 -12.83 -17.47 -2.03
C ASP A 22 -13.04 -16.03 -2.54
N GLU A 23 -13.18 -15.06 -1.64
CA GLU A 23 -13.27 -13.64 -2.00
C GLU A 23 -11.96 -13.11 -2.60
N LEU A 24 -10.81 -13.57 -2.09
CA LEU A 24 -9.50 -13.23 -2.64
C LEU A 24 -9.29 -13.82 -4.05
N ALA A 25 -9.85 -14.99 -4.32
CA ALA A 25 -9.79 -15.66 -5.62
C ALA A 25 -10.80 -15.08 -6.64
N ALA A 26 -11.86 -14.42 -6.17
CA ALA A 26 -12.85 -13.78 -7.03
C ALA A 26 -12.32 -12.46 -7.63
N PRO A 27 -12.87 -12.00 -8.77
CA PRO A 27 -12.56 -10.68 -9.29
C PRO A 27 -12.97 -9.56 -8.32
N PRO A 28 -12.25 -8.42 -8.30
CA PRO A 28 -12.64 -7.26 -7.51
C PRO A 28 -14.04 -6.76 -7.90
N PRO A 29 -14.78 -6.13 -6.97
CA PRO A 29 -16.14 -5.62 -7.22
C PRO A 29 -16.19 -4.40 -8.16
N ASP A 30 -15.07 -4.01 -8.77
CA ASP A 30 -14.96 -2.93 -9.75
C ASP A 30 -14.78 -3.53 -11.14
N GLU A 31 -15.76 -3.30 -12.02
CA GLU A 31 -15.73 -3.75 -13.43
C GLU A 31 -14.52 -3.21 -14.21
N ARG A 32 -13.88 -2.13 -13.74
CA ARG A 32 -12.68 -1.55 -14.36
C ARG A 32 -11.39 -2.24 -13.95
N ALA A 33 -11.40 -3.01 -12.87
CA ALA A 33 -10.23 -3.72 -12.38
C ALA A 33 -10.00 -5.06 -13.11
N GLY A 34 -10.90 -5.43 -14.03
CA GLY A 34 -10.77 -6.59 -14.90
C GLY A 34 -11.12 -7.91 -14.21
N GLU A 35 -10.79 -9.02 -14.86
CA GLU A 35 -11.11 -10.38 -14.38
C GLU A 35 -10.02 -11.00 -13.48
N THR A 36 -9.01 -10.21 -13.08
CA THR A 36 -7.93 -10.73 -12.24
C THR A 36 -8.44 -10.99 -10.82
N PRO A 37 -7.91 -12.01 -10.12
CA PRO A 37 -8.28 -12.25 -8.72
C PRO A 37 -7.98 -11.03 -7.84
N LEU A 38 -8.84 -10.79 -6.85
CA LEU A 38 -8.74 -9.67 -5.91
C LEU A 38 -7.36 -9.60 -5.24
N TRP A 39 -6.77 -10.75 -4.88
CA TRP A 39 -5.43 -10.75 -4.27
C TRP A 39 -4.35 -10.17 -5.20
N VAL A 40 -4.46 -10.39 -6.52
CA VAL A 40 -3.53 -9.83 -7.51
C VAL A 40 -3.71 -8.31 -7.55
N PHE A 41 -4.96 -7.85 -7.54
CA PHE A 41 -5.28 -6.43 -7.52
C PHE A 41 -4.79 -5.74 -6.24
N LEU A 42 -4.87 -6.40 -5.08
CA LEU A 42 -4.32 -5.88 -3.82
C LEU A 42 -2.80 -5.75 -3.86
N ILE A 43 -2.08 -6.70 -4.47
CA ILE A 43 -0.64 -6.57 -4.69
C ILE A 43 -0.33 -5.37 -5.57
N HIS A 44 -1.07 -5.19 -6.65
CA HIS A 44 -0.92 -4.04 -7.54
C HIS A 44 -1.09 -2.70 -6.79
N ILE A 45 -2.05 -2.58 -5.87
CA ILE A 45 -2.20 -1.40 -5.01
C ILE A 45 -0.96 -1.17 -4.15
N VAL A 46 -0.40 -2.23 -3.54
CA VAL A 46 0.83 -2.13 -2.75
C VAL A 46 2.01 -1.66 -3.60
N GLU A 47 2.17 -2.22 -4.79
CA GLU A 47 3.22 -1.81 -5.73
C GLU A 47 3.11 -0.33 -6.11
N HIS A 48 1.88 0.14 -6.40
CA HIS A 48 1.63 1.56 -6.65
C HIS A 48 2.05 2.45 -5.49
N GLY A 49 1.68 2.08 -4.26
CA GLY A 49 2.07 2.83 -3.07
C GLY A 49 3.59 2.92 -2.88
N VAL A 50 4.32 1.84 -3.19
CA VAL A 50 5.79 1.83 -3.15
C VAL A 50 6.40 2.74 -4.21
N THR A 51 5.85 2.76 -5.43
CA THR A 51 6.29 3.67 -6.49
C THR A 51 6.07 5.13 -6.09
N GLU A 52 4.87 5.50 -5.65
CA GLU A 52 4.54 6.86 -5.26
C GLU A 52 5.40 7.35 -4.08
N LEU A 53 5.65 6.46 -3.10
CA LEU A 53 6.54 6.76 -1.97
C LEU A 53 7.97 7.02 -2.44
N SER A 54 8.47 6.21 -3.39
CA SER A 54 9.82 6.38 -3.94
C SER A 54 9.96 7.70 -4.69
N ASP A 55 8.94 8.09 -5.45
CA ASP A 55 8.92 9.39 -6.15
C ASP A 55 8.89 10.56 -5.16
N ALA A 56 8.08 10.47 -4.10
CA ALA A 56 8.05 11.46 -3.04
C ALA A 56 9.41 11.61 -2.35
N ALA A 57 10.11 10.49 -2.12
CA ALA A 57 11.46 10.49 -1.55
C ALA A 57 12.46 11.24 -2.43
N VAL A 58 12.42 11.00 -3.75
CA VAL A 58 13.28 11.71 -4.70
C VAL A 58 13.02 13.21 -4.65
N LEU A 59 11.77 13.64 -4.56
CA LEU A 59 11.39 15.05 -4.44
C LEU A 59 11.90 15.67 -3.13
N LEU A 60 11.68 15.02 -2.00
CA LEU A 60 12.16 15.48 -0.68
C LEU A 60 13.69 15.59 -0.66
N ARG A 61 14.40 14.60 -1.20
CA ARG A 61 15.86 14.62 -1.28
C ARG A 61 16.37 15.78 -2.14
N ARG A 62 15.70 16.06 -3.27
CA ARG A 62 16.01 17.22 -4.13
C ARG A 62 15.75 18.56 -3.43
N ALA A 63 14.79 18.60 -2.50
CA ALA A 63 14.51 19.77 -1.67
C ALA A 63 15.50 19.93 -0.49
N GLY A 64 16.42 18.98 -0.29
CA GLY A 64 17.39 19.00 0.82
C GLY A 64 16.87 18.38 2.11
N GLU A 65 15.66 17.80 2.10
CA GLU A 65 15.05 17.17 3.26
C GLU A 65 15.56 15.72 3.44
N PRO A 66 15.77 15.27 4.69
CA PRO A 66 16.05 13.88 4.99
C PRO A 66 14.78 13.05 4.81
N THR A 67 14.92 11.88 4.17
CA THR A 67 13.77 11.05 3.77
C THR A 67 13.51 9.86 4.68
N GLY A 68 14.42 9.59 5.64
CA GLY A 68 14.33 8.44 6.54
C GLY A 68 14.55 7.09 5.85
N ALA A 69 14.19 6.03 6.56
CA ALA A 69 14.18 4.64 6.08
C ALA A 69 12.94 4.41 5.20
N LEU A 70 13.11 4.22 3.90
CA LEU A 70 12.01 4.17 2.93
C LEU A 70 11.96 2.89 2.11
N THR A 71 13.05 2.13 2.12
CA THR A 71 13.12 0.86 1.42
C THR A 71 12.85 -0.30 2.37
N PHE A 72 12.49 -1.45 1.81
CA PHE A 72 12.37 -2.69 2.57
C PHE A 72 13.63 -3.03 3.36
N LEU A 73 14.82 -2.74 2.79
CA LEU A 73 16.09 -2.95 3.47
C LEU A 73 16.24 -2.00 4.65
N ASP A 74 15.87 -0.72 4.51
CA ASP A 74 15.91 0.21 5.63
C ASP A 74 14.95 -0.21 6.75
N PHE A 75 13.76 -0.72 6.41
CA PHE A 75 12.83 -1.29 7.39
C PHE A 75 13.45 -2.46 8.13
N PHE A 76 14.09 -3.39 7.41
CA PHE A 76 14.73 -4.57 8.01
C PHE A 76 15.89 -4.16 8.93
N ASP A 77 16.71 -3.20 8.53
CA ASP A 77 17.81 -2.66 9.34
C ASP A 77 17.32 -1.97 10.62
N THR A 78 16.12 -1.39 10.63
CA THR A 78 15.52 -0.81 11.85
C THR A 78 14.89 -1.85 12.80
N LYS A 79 14.79 -3.10 12.39
CA LYS A 79 14.19 -4.21 13.16
C LYS A 79 15.18 -5.33 13.52
N GLY A 80 16.41 -5.28 13.00
CA GLY A 80 17.55 -6.11 13.43
C GLY A 80 18.27 -5.53 14.63
#